data_AF-A0A925QHV7-F1
#
_entry.id   AF-A0A925QHV7-F1
#
_cell.length_a   1.000
_cell.length_b   1.000
_cell.length_c   1.000
_cell.angle_alpha   90.00
_cell.angle_beta   90.00
_cell.angle_gamma   90.00
#
_symmetry.space_group_name_H-M   'P 1'
#
loop_
_entity.id
_entity.type
_entity.pdbx_description
1 polymer ?
#
loop_
_entity_poly.entity_id
_entity_poly.type
_entity_poly.pdbx_seq_one_letter_code
_entity_poly.pdbx_strand_id
1 'polypeptide(L)'
;MKIFFVAAFIFFYSCNEHAPSIQSSDDVAKSISEATSNTIYFEGKFILFKKLSERDYYLYLKDSTGDTIQFLTHMPISRYETDRLQSTGNNIKLNYINFYNKVKKENMKIVKYIEPVYDWSKMNNKQ
;
A
#
# COMPACT_ATOMS: atom_id res chain seq x y z
N MET A 1 -12.06 67.45 -14.69
CA MET A 1 -11.52 67.44 -16.07
C MET A 1 -10.13 66.82 -16.01
N LYS A 2 -9.90 65.65 -16.64
CA LYS A 2 -8.60 65.09 -17.10
C LYS A 2 -7.55 64.80 -15.98
N ILE A 3 -6.82 63.68 -15.89
CA ILE A 3 -6.32 62.65 -16.81
C ILE A 3 -5.94 61.40 -15.97
N PHE A 4 -6.16 60.21 -16.54
CA PHE A 4 -5.64 58.92 -16.10
C PHE A 4 -4.10 58.87 -16.19
N PHE A 5 -3.42 58.29 -15.21
CA PHE A 5 -2.16 57.58 -15.45
C PHE A 5 -2.13 56.30 -14.64
N VAL A 6 -2.35 55.19 -15.36
CA VAL A 6 -2.14 53.82 -14.91
C VAL A 6 -0.65 53.54 -15.02
N ALA A 7 0.03 53.31 -13.91
CA ALA A 7 1.38 52.75 -13.91
C ALA A 7 1.27 51.23 -13.74
N ALA A 8 1.35 50.53 -14.87
CA ALA A 8 1.46 49.08 -14.92
C ALA A 8 2.86 48.66 -14.43
N PHE A 9 2.91 47.98 -13.29
CA PHE A 9 4.12 47.30 -12.82
C PHE A 9 4.20 45.96 -13.55
N ILE A 10 5.06 45.89 -14.58
CA ILE A 10 5.36 44.67 -15.32
C ILE A 10 6.21 43.79 -14.39
N PHE A 11 5.60 42.73 -13.86
CA PHE A 11 6.34 41.62 -13.27
C PHE A 11 7.07 40.91 -14.39
N PHE A 12 8.40 41.06 -14.44
CA PHE A 12 9.27 40.13 -15.14
C PHE A 12 9.20 38.78 -14.42
N TYR A 13 8.21 37.95 -14.79
CA TYR A 13 8.31 36.51 -14.60
C TYR A 13 9.37 36.01 -15.58
N SER A 14 10.63 36.00 -15.15
CA SER A 14 11.62 35.12 -15.76
C SER A 14 11.07 33.69 -15.66
N CYS A 15 10.71 33.13 -16.81
CA CYS A 15 10.59 31.69 -17.00
C CYS A 15 11.93 31.05 -16.59
N ASN A 16 12.03 30.56 -15.36
CA ASN A 16 12.96 29.50 -15.07
C ASN A 16 12.41 28.26 -15.74
N GLU A 17 12.92 27.96 -16.93
CA GLU A 17 12.90 26.62 -17.49
C GLU A 17 13.66 25.70 -16.52
N HIS A 18 12.98 25.20 -15.50
CA HIS A 18 13.38 23.96 -14.88
C HIS A 18 13.06 22.84 -15.87
N ALA A 19 13.99 22.63 -16.81
CA ALA A 19 14.13 21.34 -17.44
C ALA A 19 14.16 20.28 -16.32
N PRO A 20 13.31 19.25 -16.34
CA PRO A 20 13.37 18.20 -15.35
C PRO A 20 14.78 17.60 -15.44
N SER A 21 15.57 17.77 -14.37
CA SER A 21 16.85 17.11 -14.27
C SER A 21 16.60 15.62 -14.46
N ILE A 22 17.26 15.04 -15.45
CA ILE A 22 17.31 13.59 -15.65
C ILE A 22 17.83 13.04 -14.33
N GLN A 23 16.94 12.44 -13.54
CA GLN A 23 17.30 11.85 -12.24
C GLN A 23 18.48 10.92 -12.50
N SER A 24 19.60 11.22 -11.85
CA SER A 24 20.81 10.42 -12.02
C SER A 24 20.48 8.98 -11.64
N SER A 25 21.14 8.01 -12.28
CA SER A 25 20.97 6.58 -11.97
C SER A 25 21.14 6.28 -10.48
N ASP A 26 21.91 7.10 -9.78
CA ASP A 26 22.21 6.97 -8.35
C ASP A 26 21.03 7.43 -7.47
N ASP A 27 20.29 8.46 -7.87
CA ASP A 27 19.06 8.91 -7.18
C ASP A 27 17.93 7.88 -7.33
N VAL A 28 17.87 7.24 -8.49
CA VAL A 28 16.93 6.12 -8.75
C VAL A 28 17.33 4.89 -7.94
N ALA A 29 18.61 4.54 -7.88
CA ALA A 29 19.09 3.41 -7.07
C ALA A 29 18.86 3.63 -5.57
N LYS A 30 19.07 4.85 -5.07
CA LYS A 30 18.88 5.21 -3.66
C LYS A 30 17.40 5.17 -3.25
N SER A 31 16.51 5.68 -4.10
CA SER A 31 15.06 5.59 -3.86
C SER A 31 14.51 4.15 -3.93
N ILE A 32 15.08 3.29 -4.79
CA ILE A 32 14.76 1.85 -4.82
C ILE A 32 15.25 1.15 -3.54
N SER A 33 16.47 1.47 -3.09
CA SER A 33 17.06 0.94 -1.85
C SER A 33 16.22 1.31 -0.61
N GLU A 34 15.85 2.58 -0.47
CA GLU A 34 15.04 3.10 0.64
C GLU A 34 13.61 2.55 0.66
N ALA A 35 13.02 2.30 -0.52
CA ALA A 35 11.72 1.64 -0.64
C ALA A 35 11.76 0.15 -0.25
N THR A 36 12.93 -0.48 -0.35
CA THR A 36 13.14 -1.88 0.05
C THR A 36 13.37 -2.00 1.56
N SER A 37 13.94 -0.98 2.21
CA SER A 37 14.32 -1.02 3.63
C SER A 37 13.21 -0.71 4.63
N ASN A 38 12.04 -0.21 4.23
CA ASN A 38 10.96 0.21 5.15
C ASN A 38 9.78 -0.79 5.22
N THR A 39 10.10 -2.07 5.04
CA THR A 39 9.12 -3.16 5.08
C THR A 39 8.80 -3.53 6.52
N ILE A 40 7.50 -3.63 6.85
CA ILE A 40 6.98 -3.93 8.18
C ILE A 40 6.34 -5.31 8.15
N TYR A 41 6.72 -6.15 9.11
CA TYR A 41 6.12 -7.46 9.33
C TYR A 41 4.79 -7.33 10.09
N PHE A 42 3.80 -8.13 9.71
CA PHE A 42 2.53 -8.27 10.41
C PHE A 42 2.07 -9.73 10.39
N GLU A 43 1.49 -10.19 11.49
CA GLU A 43 0.80 -11.47 11.58
C GLU A 43 -0.60 -11.26 12.15
N GLY A 44 -1.60 -11.89 11.54
CA GLY A 44 -2.97 -11.78 11.99
C GLY A 44 -3.88 -12.84 11.42
N LYS A 45 -5.11 -12.88 11.93
CA LYS A 45 -6.16 -13.81 11.48
C LYS A 45 -6.90 -13.25 10.28
N PHE A 46 -6.91 -13.99 9.19
CA PHE A 46 -7.69 -13.73 8.00
C PHE A 46 -9.18 -13.56 8.30
N ILE A 47 -9.75 -12.49 7.74
CA ILE A 47 -11.18 -12.23 7.76
C ILE A 47 -11.74 -12.42 6.35
N LEU A 48 -11.31 -11.56 5.41
CA LEU A 48 -11.81 -11.56 4.04
C LEU A 48 -10.90 -10.80 3.07
N PHE A 49 -11.11 -11.07 1.78
CA PHE A 49 -10.72 -10.22 0.67
C PHE A 49 -11.93 -9.46 0.12
N LYS A 50 -11.83 -8.14 0.01
CA LYS A 50 -12.82 -7.30 -0.68
C LYS A 50 -12.22 -6.83 -2.00
N LYS A 51 -12.81 -7.27 -3.11
CA LYS A 51 -12.39 -6.83 -4.46
C LYS A 51 -12.66 -5.33 -4.63
N LEU A 52 -11.68 -4.60 -5.14
CA LEU A 52 -11.80 -3.18 -5.50
C LEU A 52 -11.76 -2.98 -7.01
N SER A 53 -10.86 -3.72 -7.68
CA SER A 53 -10.69 -3.73 -9.13
C SER A 53 -10.34 -5.15 -9.58
N GLU A 54 -10.04 -5.35 -10.86
CA GLU A 54 -9.55 -6.66 -11.35
C GLU A 54 -8.22 -7.06 -10.72
N ARG A 55 -7.39 -6.08 -10.33
CA ARG A 55 -6.04 -6.32 -9.79
C ARG A 55 -5.93 -6.00 -8.31
N ASP A 56 -6.85 -5.22 -7.74
CA ASP A 56 -6.71 -4.66 -6.40
C ASP A 56 -7.77 -5.20 -5.45
N TYR A 57 -7.31 -5.56 -4.25
CA TYR A 57 -8.13 -6.09 -3.18
C TYR A 57 -7.76 -5.42 -1.86
N TYR A 58 -8.74 -5.22 -0.99
CA TYR A 58 -8.47 -5.05 0.42
C TYR A 58 -8.42 -6.41 1.11
N LEU A 59 -7.33 -6.66 1.82
CA LEU A 59 -7.16 -7.75 2.77
C LEU A 59 -7.46 -7.23 4.18
N TYR A 60 -8.39 -7.87 4.87
CA TYR A 60 -8.71 -7.57 6.25
C TYR A 60 -8.21 -8.68 7.16
N LEU A 61 -7.38 -8.32 8.14
CA LEU A 61 -6.85 -9.23 9.16
C LEU A 61 -7.24 -8.72 10.55
N LYS A 62 -7.51 -9.63 11.49
CA LYS A 62 -7.52 -9.30 12.93
C LYS A 62 -6.13 -9.45 13.51
N ASP A 63 -5.66 -8.46 14.25
CA ASP A 63 -4.40 -8.57 14.98
C ASP A 63 -4.57 -9.36 16.30
N SER A 64 -3.54 -9.33 17.14
CA SER A 64 -3.53 -10.01 18.45
C SER A 64 -4.42 -9.33 19.50
N THR A 65 -4.77 -8.04 19.35
CA THR A 65 -5.71 -7.34 20.24
C THR A 65 -7.16 -7.57 19.81
N GLY A 66 -7.37 -8.03 18.58
CA GLY A 66 -8.68 -8.28 17.98
C GLY A 66 -9.14 -7.17 17.03
N ASP A 67 -8.31 -6.14 16.85
CA ASP A 67 -8.58 -5.02 15.96
C ASP A 67 -8.46 -5.44 14.50
N THR A 68 -9.35 -4.91 13.67
CA THR A 68 -9.34 -5.20 12.23
C THR A 68 -8.45 -4.21 11.50
N ILE A 69 -7.39 -4.74 10.88
CA ILE A 69 -6.43 -3.97 10.09
C ILE A 69 -6.68 -4.24 8.60
N GLN A 70 -6.76 -3.15 7.83
CA GLN A 70 -6.93 -3.18 6.39
C GLN A 70 -5.58 -3.01 5.68
N PHE A 71 -5.34 -3.85 4.67
CA PHE A 71 -4.19 -3.77 3.77
C PHE A 71 -4.66 -3.75 2.31
N LEU A 72 -3.97 -3.02 1.44
CA LEU A 72 -4.13 -3.08 0.00
C LEU A 72 -3.18 -4.14 -0.57
N THR A 73 -3.69 -5.04 -1.39
CA THR A 73 -2.89 -6.08 -2.04
C THR A 73 -3.33 -6.37 -3.46
N HIS A 74 -2.35 -6.74 -4.29
CA HIS A 74 -2.56 -7.21 -5.66
C HIS A 74 -2.45 -8.74 -5.77
N MET A 75 -2.31 -9.42 -4.63
CA MET A 75 -2.10 -10.86 -4.52
C MET A 75 -3.31 -11.47 -3.78
N PRO A 76 -4.48 -11.59 -4.43
CA PRO A 76 -5.59 -12.30 -3.83
C PRO A 76 -5.21 -13.77 -3.68
N ILE A 77 -5.64 -14.38 -2.57
CA ILE A 77 -5.47 -15.81 -2.38
C ILE A 77 -6.67 -16.52 -3.02
N SER A 78 -6.45 -17.69 -3.62
CA SER A 78 -7.53 -18.44 -4.28
C SER A 78 -8.60 -18.87 -3.27
N ARG A 79 -9.81 -19.17 -3.75
CA ARG A 79 -10.88 -19.71 -2.90
C ARG A 79 -10.46 -21.01 -2.21
N TYR A 80 -9.81 -21.91 -2.94
CA TYR A 80 -9.29 -23.16 -2.38
C TYR A 80 -8.35 -22.91 -1.19
N GLU A 81 -7.42 -21.98 -1.37
CA GLU A 81 -6.44 -21.63 -0.34
C GLU A 81 -7.12 -20.93 0.85
N THR A 82 -8.14 -20.12 0.59
CA THR A 82 -8.97 -19.46 1.62
C THR A 82 -9.72 -20.49 2.46
N ASP A 83 -10.36 -21.48 1.82
CA ASP A 83 -11.08 -22.55 2.50
C ASP A 83 -10.12 -23.40 3.36
N ARG A 84 -8.92 -23.66 2.83
CA ARG A 84 -7.86 -24.36 3.56
C ARG A 84 -7.40 -23.57 4.78
N LEU A 85 -7.12 -22.28 4.61
CA LEU A 85 -6.72 -21.38 5.69
C LEU A 85 -7.79 -21.31 6.81
N GLN A 86 -9.06 -21.32 6.43
CA GLN A 86 -10.20 -21.39 7.36
C GLN A 86 -10.23 -22.67 8.17
N SER A 87 -9.83 -23.79 7.58
CA SER A 87 -9.76 -25.08 8.28
C SER A 87 -8.54 -25.22 9.22
N THR A 88 -7.55 -24.34 9.11
CA THR A 88 -6.25 -24.47 9.81
C THR A 88 -5.95 -23.31 10.76
N GLY A 89 -6.96 -22.53 11.16
CA GLY A 89 -6.80 -21.48 12.17
C GLY A 89 -6.68 -20.04 11.64
N ASN A 90 -6.78 -19.84 10.32
CA ASN A 90 -6.86 -18.54 9.67
C ASN A 90 -5.64 -17.62 9.78
N ASN A 91 -4.45 -18.09 10.14
CA ASN A 91 -3.32 -17.17 10.30
C ASN A 91 -2.66 -16.81 8.96
N ILE A 92 -2.35 -15.52 8.77
CA ILE A 92 -1.56 -15.00 7.66
C ILE A 92 -0.40 -14.18 8.24
N LYS A 93 0.78 -14.40 7.69
CA LYS A 93 1.94 -13.52 7.85
C LYS A 93 2.08 -12.68 6.59
N LEU A 94 2.44 -11.41 6.74
CA LEU A 94 2.68 -10.54 5.61
C LEU A 94 3.74 -9.51 5.90
N ASN A 95 4.27 -8.97 4.82
CA ASN A 95 5.16 -7.83 4.82
C ASN A 95 4.47 -6.69 4.06
N TYR A 96 4.47 -5.48 4.61
CA TYR A 96 3.84 -4.32 3.98
C TYR A 96 4.69 -3.07 4.11
N ILE A 97 4.35 -2.06 3.32
CA ILE A 97 4.89 -0.70 3.46
C ILE A 97 3.76 0.27 3.77
N ASN A 98 4.06 1.32 4.53
CA ASN A 98 3.16 2.47 4.62
C ASN A 98 3.39 3.38 3.41
N PHE A 99 2.33 3.69 2.69
CA PHE A 99 2.36 4.57 1.53
C PHE A 99 1.34 5.69 1.69
N TYR A 100 1.78 6.93 1.61
CA TYR A 100 0.88 8.08 1.62
C TYR A 100 0.34 8.36 0.21
N ASN A 101 -0.95 8.09 0.00
CA ASN A 101 -1.61 8.43 -1.25
C ASN A 101 -1.93 9.93 -1.29
N LYS A 102 -1.18 10.69 -2.08
CA LYS A 102 -1.33 12.15 -2.21
C LYS A 102 -2.70 12.57 -2.78
N VAL A 103 -3.30 11.75 -3.64
CA VAL A 103 -4.59 12.07 -4.29
C VAL A 103 -5.73 11.93 -3.28
N LYS A 104 -5.73 10.81 -2.53
CA LYS A 104 -6.76 10.52 -1.52
C LYS A 104 -6.46 11.13 -0.15
N LYS A 105 -5.26 11.67 0.05
CA LYS A 105 -4.76 12.24 1.31
C LYS A 105 -4.81 11.25 2.49
N GLU A 106 -4.51 9.98 2.25
CA GLU A 106 -4.57 8.92 3.26
C GLU A 106 -3.30 8.05 3.27
N ASN A 107 -2.98 7.46 4.43
CA ASN A 107 -1.93 6.44 4.55
C ASN A 107 -2.53 5.05 4.29
N MET A 108 -1.95 4.35 3.33
CA MET A 108 -2.34 3.00 2.94
C MET A 108 -1.25 2.01 3.36
N LYS A 109 -1.66 0.82 3.79
CA LYS A 109 -0.74 -0.31 4.04
C LYS A 109 -0.70 -1.19 2.81
N ILE A 110 0.37 -1.14 2.02
CA ILE A 110 0.49 -1.89 0.76
C ILE A 110 1.29 -3.17 1.00
N VAL A 111 0.67 -4.31 0.73
CA VAL A 111 1.29 -5.62 0.92
C VAL A 111 2.34 -5.87 -0.15
N LYS A 112 3.51 -6.33 0.29
CA LYS A 112 4.64 -6.77 -0.55
C LYS A 112 4.70 -8.28 -0.70
N TYR A 113 4.31 -9.01 0.34
CA TYR A 113 4.35 -10.46 0.40
C TYR A 113 3.30 -10.99 1.37
N ILE A 114 2.69 -12.14 1.05
CA ILE A 114 1.68 -12.83 1.86
C ILE A 114 2.12 -14.28 2.01
N GLU A 115 2.05 -14.79 3.23
CA GLU A 115 2.31 -16.18 3.59
C GLU A 115 1.16 -16.73 4.44
N PRO A 116 0.30 -17.58 3.86
CA PRO A 116 -0.65 -18.39 4.61
C PRO A 116 0.06 -19.29 5.63
N VAL A 117 -0.43 -19.32 6.87
CA VAL A 117 0.11 -20.19 7.94
C VAL A 117 -0.89 -21.29 8.27
N TYR A 118 -0.47 -22.53 8.03
CA TYR A 118 -1.30 -23.73 8.21
C TYR A 118 -0.96 -24.47 9.50
N ASP A 119 -1.95 -24.59 10.38
CA ASP A 119 -1.93 -25.57 11.47
C ASP A 119 -2.56 -26.89 11.01
N TRP A 120 -1.73 -27.78 10.43
CA TRP A 120 -2.17 -29.07 9.90
C TRP A 120 -2.75 -30.01 10.96
N SER A 121 -2.40 -29.81 12.24
CA SER A 121 -2.95 -30.61 13.33
C SER A 121 -4.48 -30.46 13.45
N LYS A 122 -5.03 -29.32 13.02
CA LYS A 122 -6.47 -29.03 13.05
C LYS A 122 -7.27 -29.63 11.91
N MET A 123 -6.64 -29.99 10.78
CA MET A 123 -7.35 -30.61 9.66
C MET A 123 -7.72 -32.07 9.93
N ASN A 124 -6.95 -32.79 10.74
CA ASN A 124 -7.13 -34.22 10.98
C ASN A 124 -8.22 -34.55 12.02
N ASN A 125 -8.79 -33.56 12.72
CA ASN A 125 -9.84 -33.74 13.73
C ASN A 125 -11.27 -33.70 13.16
N LYS A 126 -11.45 -33.81 11.84
CA LYS A 126 -12.76 -33.85 11.16
C LYS A 126 -13.12 -35.25 10.62
N GLN A 127 -12.59 -36.31 11.23
CA GLN A 127 -12.98 -37.70 10.94
C GLN A 127 -14.08 -38.18 11.89
#